data_AF-A0A7V5LI18-F1
#
_entry.id   AF-A0A7V5LI18-F1
#
_cell.length_a   1.000
_cell.length_b   1.000
_cell.length_c   1.000
_cell.angle_alpha   90.00
_cell.angle_beta   90.00
_cell.angle_gamma   90.00
#
_symmetry.space_group_name_H-M   'P 1'
#
loop_
_entity.id
_entity.type
_entity.pdbx_description
1 polymer ?
#
loop_
_entity_poly.entity_id
_entity_poly.type
_entity_poly.pdbx_seq_one_letter_code
_entity_poly.pdbx_strand_id
1 'polypeptide(L)'
;MDAGLMGGSDLSSGAVAAIQNVSHPIEVADLVRTKIQHHLLVGQGATDFAREQGIPKVETIDLLVGREKERYLKLKKHGSVRIKKFF
;
A
#
# COMPACT_ATOMS: atom_id res chain seq x y z
N MET A 1 2.45 2.22 0.96
CA MET A 1 2.23 1.14 -0.02
C MET A 1 0.86 1.32 -0.63
N ASP A 2 0.60 0.68 -1.78
CA ASP A 2 -0.67 0.75 -2.50
C ASP A 2 -1.08 -0.66 -2.93
N ALA A 3 -2.37 -0.97 -2.89
CA ALA A 3 -2.92 -2.25 -3.33
C ALA A 3 -4.38 -2.12 -3.76
N GLY A 4 -4.82 -2.98 -4.68
CA GLY A 4 -6.20 -3.05 -5.13
C GLY A 4 -6.59 -4.48 -5.52
N LEU A 5 -7.85 -4.81 -5.28
CA LEU A 5 -8.45 -6.12 -5.60
C LEU A 5 -9.83 -5.91 -6.22
N MET A 6 -10.12 -6.70 -7.26
CA MET A 6 -11.43 -6.70 -7.94
C MET A 6 -11.91 -8.14 -8.12
N GLY A 7 -13.14 -8.41 -7.69
CA GLY A 7 -13.86 -9.64 -7.98
C GLY A 7 -14.44 -9.59 -9.39
N GLY A 8 -14.01 -10.50 -10.28
CA GLY A 8 -14.50 -10.54 -11.65
C GLY A 8 -15.94 -11.05 -11.80
N SER A 9 -16.45 -11.82 -10.82
CA SER A 9 -17.78 -12.42 -10.84
C SER A 9 -18.90 -11.45 -10.45
N ASP A 10 -18.62 -10.52 -9.54
CA ASP A 10 -19.61 -9.58 -8.97
C ASP A 10 -19.23 -8.11 -9.20
N LEU A 11 -18.09 -7.85 -9.86
CA LEU A 11 -17.51 -6.53 -10.09
C LEU A 11 -17.21 -5.75 -8.80
N SER A 12 -17.24 -6.40 -7.64
CA SER A 12 -16.88 -5.77 -6.37
C SER A 12 -15.39 -5.39 -6.39
N SER A 13 -15.04 -4.24 -5.82
CA SER A 13 -13.66 -3.77 -5.79
C SER A 13 -13.34 -3.02 -4.51
N GLY A 14 -12.09 -3.11 -4.09
CA GLY A 14 -11.55 -2.38 -2.96
C GLY A 14 -10.06 -2.10 -3.15
N ALA A 15 -9.61 -0.95 -2.65
CA ALA A 15 -8.25 -0.47 -2.82
C ALA A 15 -7.80 0.39 -1.64
N VAL A 16 -6.50 0.41 -1.43
CA VAL A 16 -5.81 1.29 -0.49
C VAL A 16 -4.62 1.95 -1.18
N ALA A 17 -4.38 3.22 -0.87
CA ALA A 17 -3.21 3.95 -1.34
C ALA A 17 -2.54 4.72 -0.20
N ALA A 18 -1.25 4.99 -0.33
CA ALA A 18 -0.40 5.63 0.68
C ALA A 18 -0.55 5.03 2.10
N ILE A 19 -0.95 3.75 2.20
CA ILE A 19 -1.13 3.09 3.49
C ILE A 19 0.23 2.85 4.14
N GLN A 20 0.32 3.03 5.45
CA GLN A 20 1.54 2.88 6.22
C GLN A 20 1.37 1.83 7.31
N ASN A 21 2.49 1.26 7.77
CA ASN A 21 2.53 0.39 8.94
C ASN A 21 1.64 -0.86 8.86
N VAL A 22 1.42 -1.39 7.65
CA VAL A 22 0.64 -2.61 7.39
C VAL A 22 1.50 -3.57 6.57
N SER A 23 1.65 -4.82 7.01
CA SER A 23 2.45 -5.84 6.30
C SER A 23 1.84 -6.25 4.96
N HIS A 24 0.50 -6.42 4.92
CA HIS A 24 -0.22 -6.92 3.75
C HIS A 24 -1.33 -5.94 3.32
N PRO A 25 -1.00 -4.87 2.57
CA PRO A 25 -1.99 -3.91 2.08
C PRO A 25 -3.16 -4.53 1.31
N ILE A 26 -2.94 -5.67 0.65
CA ILE A 26 -3.98 -6.37 -0.12
C ILE A 26 -5.12 -6.92 0.77
N GLU A 27 -4.82 -7.30 2.01
CA GLU A 27 -5.86 -7.74 2.97
C GLU A 27 -6.76 -6.55 3.35
N VAL A 28 -6.17 -5.36 3.52
CA VAL A 28 -6.94 -4.13 3.78
C VAL A 28 -7.79 -3.74 2.56
N ALA A 29 -7.27 -3.91 1.34
CA ALA A 29 -8.04 -3.69 0.11
C ALA A 29 -9.25 -4.64 0.02
N ASP A 30 -9.12 -5.90 0.43
CA ASP A 30 -10.24 -6.85 0.49
C ASP A 30 -11.26 -6.49 1.58
N LEU A 31 -10.80 -5.96 2.72
CA LEU A 31 -11.68 -5.42 3.76
C LEU A 31 -12.44 -4.19 3.27
N VAL A 32 -11.81 -3.29 2.52
CA VAL A 32 -12.48 -2.17 1.86
C VAL A 32 -13.61 -2.68 0.96
N ARG A 33 -13.33 -3.70 0.14
CA ARG A 33 -14.30 -4.32 -0.76
C ARG A 33 -15.50 -4.96 -0.03
N THR A 34 -15.27 -5.57 1.13
CA THR A 34 -16.26 -6.44 1.80
C THR A 34 -16.95 -5.82 3.01
N LYS A 35 -16.41 -4.74 3.58
CA LYS A 35 -16.89 -4.17 4.86
C LYS A 35 -17.49 -2.77 4.75
N ILE A 36 -17.21 -2.03 3.68
CA ILE A 36 -17.66 -0.64 3.52
C ILE A 36 -18.19 -0.39 2.11
N GLN A 37 -18.91 0.72 1.93
CA GLN A 37 -19.48 1.11 0.63
C GLN A 37 -18.48 1.85 -0.28
N HIS A 38 -17.31 2.24 0.24
CA HIS A 38 -16.30 2.96 -0.53
C HIS A 38 -15.33 2.00 -1.21
N HIS A 39 -14.77 2.40 -2.35
CA HIS A 39 -13.85 1.57 -3.14
C HIS A 39 -12.37 1.85 -2.87
N LEU A 40 -12.01 3.04 -2.38
CA LEU A 40 -10.62 3.44 -2.18
C LEU A 40 -10.47 4.26 -0.90
N LEU A 41 -9.54 3.83 -0.04
CA LEU A 41 -9.07 4.63 1.11
C LEU A 41 -7.62 5.04 0.90
N VAL A 42 -7.26 6.25 1.35
CA VAL A 42 -5.92 6.81 1.10
C VAL A 42 -5.30 7.36 2.38
N GLY A 43 -4.00 7.10 2.56
CA GLY A 43 -3.18 7.70 3.62
C GLY A 43 -3.63 7.29 5.01
N GLN A 44 -3.74 8.27 5.91
CA GLN A 44 -4.08 8.03 7.32
C GLN A 44 -5.44 7.32 7.48
N GLY A 45 -6.44 7.67 6.67
CA GLY A 45 -7.76 7.02 6.74
C GLY A 45 -7.71 5.53 6.40
N ALA A 46 -6.81 5.11 5.49
CA ALA A 46 -6.60 3.68 5.21
C ALA A 46 -5.92 2.96 6.38
N THR A 47 -4.95 3.60 7.03
CA THR A 47 -4.24 3.06 8.19
C THR A 47 -5.17 2.93 9.41
N ASP A 48 -6.01 3.94 9.65
CA ASP A 48 -6.98 3.92 10.75
C ASP A 48 -8.04 2.84 10.53
N PHE A 49 -8.54 2.72 9.30
CA PHE A 49 -9.45 1.64 8.93
C PHE A 49 -8.82 0.26 9.15
N ALA A 50 -7.56 0.05 8.72
CA ALA A 50 -6.86 -1.22 8.95
C ALA A 50 -6.79 -1.58 10.45
N ARG A 51 -6.49 -0.60 11.30
CA ARG A 51 -6.47 -0.77 12.76
C ARG A 51 -7.85 -1.13 13.31
N GLU A 52 -8.91 -0.46 12.85
CA GLU A 52 -10.30 -0.75 13.25
C GLU A 52 -10.75 -2.16 12.83
N GLN A 53 -10.25 -2.66 11.69
CA GLN A 53 -10.49 -4.04 11.23
C GLN A 53 -9.60 -5.08 11.92
N GLY A 54 -8.76 -4.69 12.89
CA GLY A 54 -7.92 -5.61 13.66
C GLY A 54 -6.61 -6.03 12.98
N ILE A 55 -6.19 -5.34 11.91
CA ILE A 55 -4.90 -5.60 11.26
C ILE A 55 -3.77 -5.11 12.18
N PRO A 56 -2.77 -5.94 12.49
CA PRO A 56 -1.67 -5.54 13.36
C PRO A 56 -0.82 -4.46 12.70
N LYS A 57 -0.52 -3.42 13.48
CA LYS A 57 0.44 -2.39 13.10
C LYS A 57 1.86 -2.97 13.13
N VAL A 58 2.62 -2.75 12.07
CA VAL A 58 4.07 -3.04 12.02
C VAL A 58 4.88 -1.76 11.98
N GLU A 59 6.12 -1.80 12.47
CA GLU A 59 6.98 -0.63 12.39
C GLU A 59 7.52 -0.46 10.96
N THR A 60 7.76 0.78 10.57
CA THR A 60 8.25 1.07 9.20
C THR A 60 9.58 0.37 8.93
N ILE A 61 10.39 0.16 9.96
CA ILE A 61 11.67 -0.54 9.83
C ILE A 61 11.51 -2.02 9.44
N ASP A 62 10.43 -2.68 9.86
CA ASP A 62 10.15 -4.08 9.55
C ASP A 62 9.86 -4.28 8.05
N LEU A 63 9.39 -3.21 7.39
CA LEU A 63 9.09 -3.18 5.96
C LEU A 63 10.28 -2.73 5.09
N LEU A 64 11.35 -2.23 5.70
CA LEU A 64 12.49 -1.67 4.99
C LEU A 64 13.59 -2.71 4.76
N VAL A 65 13.85 -3.00 3.48
CA VAL A 65 15.01 -3.83 3.08
C VAL A 65 16.23 -2.94 2.86
N GLY A 66 17.38 -3.32 3.42
CA GLY A 66 18.63 -2.56 3.32
C GLY A 66 19.00 -2.16 1.88
N ARG A 67 18.80 -3.08 0.93
CA ARG A 67 19.04 -2.83 -0.51
C ARG A 67 18.26 -1.63 -1.06
N GLU A 68 16.99 -1.45 -0.65
CA GLU A 68 16.13 -0.38 -1.17
C GLU A 68 16.47 0.95 -0.50
N LYS A 69 16.86 0.94 0.78
CA LYS A 69 17.36 2.13 1.47
C LYS A 69 18.62 2.67 0.81
N GLU A 70 19.59 1.80 0.49
CA GLU A 70 20.79 2.18 -0.25
C GLU A 70 20.46 2.74 -1.64
N ARG A 71 19.55 2.08 -2.36
CA ARG A 71 19.07 2.53 -3.66
C ARG A 71 18.46 3.93 -3.59
N TYR A 72 17.60 4.19 -2.60
CA TYR A 72 17.02 5.50 -2.36
C TYR A 72 18.09 6.58 -2.10
N LEU A 73 19.07 6.30 -1.25
CA LEU A 73 20.16 7.25 -0.94
C LEU A 73 21.03 7.55 -2.16
N LYS A 74 21.31 6.57 -3.02
CA LYS A 74 22.03 6.78 -4.29
C LYS A 74 21.23 7.69 -5.23
N LEU A 75 19.93 7.45 -5.38
CA LEU A 75 19.04 8.26 -6.22
C LEU A 75 18.92 9.71 -5.70
N LYS A 76 18.78 9.88 -4.38
CA LYS A 76 18.71 11.21 -3.75
C LYS A 76 19.97 12.06 -4.02
N LYS A 77 21.15 11.43 -4.06
CA LYS A 77 22.43 12.11 -4.37
C LYS A 77 22.57 12.52 -5.84
N HIS A 78 22.08 11.68 -6.77
CA HIS A 78 22.30 11.89 -8.21
C HIS A 78 21.15 12.63 -8.90
N GLY A 79 20.07 12.98 -8.18
CA GLY A 79 18.98 13.83 -8.69
C GLY A 79 18.20 13.28 -9.88
N SER A 80 18.47 12.04 -10.32
CA SER A 80 17.90 11.48 -11.54
C SER A 80 17.56 10.01 -11.36
N VAL A 81 16.27 9.71 -11.46
CA VAL A 81 15.78 8.34 -11.65
C VAL A 81 15.86 8.06 -13.14
N ARG A 82 16.80 7.19 -13.56
CA ARG A 82 16.75 6.65 -14.93
C ARG A 82 15.52 5.76 -15.04
N ILE A 83 14.42 6.31 -15.55
CA ILE A 83 13.28 5.52 -15.97
C ILE A 83 13.76 4.69 -17.15
N LYS A 84 13.79 3.36 -17.00
CA LYS A 84 13.93 2.49 -18.18
C LYS A 84 12.74 2.82 -19.05
N LYS A 85 12.96 3.30 -20.28
CA LYS A 85 11.91 3.34 -21.30
C LYS A 85 11.47 1.89 -21.53
N PHE A 86 10.34 1.55 -20.93
CA PHE A 86 9.48 0.51 -21.44
C PHE A 86 8.68 1.23 -22.53
N PHE A 87 8.65 0.69 -23.76
CA PHE A 87 8.24 1.33 -25.02
C PHE A 87 9.35 2.10 -25.77
#